data_AF-A0A975VH64-F1
#
_entry.id   AF-A0A975VH64-F1
#
_cell.length_a   1.000
_cell.length_b   1.000
_cell.length_c   1.000
_cell.angle_alpha   90.00
_cell.angle_beta   90.00
_cell.angle_gamma   90.00
#
_symmetry.space_group_name_H-M   'P 1'
#
loop_
_entity.id
_entity.type
_entity.pdbx_description
1 polymer ?
#
loop_
_entity_poly.entity_id
_entity_poly.type
_entity_poly.pdbx_seq_one_letter_code
_entity_poly.pdbx_strand_id
1 'polypeptide(L)' 'MSLEYTEQVKDTPIAARRNPRGFAAMDPQRQREIASLGGRAAHQSGHAHEFNSEEARVAGRKRHQPKDGSAAGKR' A
#
# COMPACT_ATOMS: atom_id res chain seq x y z
N MET A 1 25.95 30.50 38.39
CA MET A 1 24.70 29.74 38.60
C MET A 1 23.64 30.32 37.66
N SER A 2 23.58 29.81 36.43
CA SER A 2 22.59 30.16 35.43
C SER A 2 21.87 28.87 35.07
N LEU A 3 20.60 28.79 35.47
CA LEU A 3 19.75 27.62 35.27
C LEU A 3 19.47 27.46 33.77
N GLU A 4 19.86 26.31 33.23
CA GLU A 4 19.47 25.81 31.91
C GLU A 4 17.94 25.64 31.88
N TYR A 5 17.25 26.36 30.99
CA TYR A 5 15.81 26.21 30.77
C TYR A 5 15.60 25.18 29.66
N THR A 6 14.96 24.05 29.98
CA THR A 6 14.74 22.94 29.04
C THR A 6 13.55 23.23 28.14
N GLU A 7 13.80 23.50 26.86
CA GLU A 7 12.76 23.49 25.83
C GLU A 7 12.91 22.22 24.98
N GLN A 8 12.07 21.21 25.25
CA GLN A 8 11.87 20.08 24.36
C GLN A 8 10.37 19.90 24.08
N VAL A 9 9.82 20.76 23.22
CA VAL A 9 8.56 20.48 22.54
C VAL A 9 8.87 19.47 21.43
N LYS A 10 8.75 18.17 21.75
CA LYS A 10 8.83 17.13 20.74
C LYS A 10 7.52 17.13 19.96
N ASP A 11 7.60 17.50 18.69
CA ASP A 11 6.55 17.34 17.69
C ASP A 11 5.96 15.93 17.79
N THR A 12 4.82 15.82 18.48
CA THR A 12 4.13 14.55 18.62
C THR A 12 3.31 14.40 17.35
N PRO A 13 3.57 13.40 16.48
CA PRO A 13 2.76 13.23 15.29
C PRO A 13 1.33 12.96 15.73
N ILE A 14 0.42 13.88 15.38
CA ILE A 14 -1.02 13.87 15.73
C ILE A 14 -1.71 12.57 15.25
N ALA A 15 -1.04 11.77 14.39
CA ALA A 15 -1.43 10.42 14.02
C ALA A 15 -1.55 9.44 15.22
N ALA A 16 -0.84 9.67 16.32
CA ALA A 16 -0.79 8.76 17.47
C ALA A 16 -2.00 8.82 18.43
N ARG A 17 -2.96 9.74 18.23
CA ARG A 17 -4.14 9.90 19.11
C ARG A 17 -5.41 9.21 18.60
N ARG A 18 -5.29 8.33 17.61
CA ARG A 18 -6.42 7.60 17.03
C ARG A 18 -6.42 6.19 17.59
N ASN A 19 -7.35 5.88 18.49
CA ASN A 19 -7.56 4.48 18.88
C ASN A 19 -7.89 3.68 17.62
N PRO A 20 -7.20 2.55 17.38
CA PRO A 20 -7.52 1.69 16.24
C PRO A 20 -8.97 1.22 16.39
N ARG A 21 -9.69 1.16 15.26
CA ARG A 21 -11.09 0.73 15.21
C ARG A 21 -11.29 -0.22 14.03
N GLY A 22 -12.36 -1.02 14.09
CA GLY A 22 -12.72 -1.95 13.02
C GLY A 22 -11.61 -2.95 12.75
N PHE A 23 -11.25 -3.14 11.49
CA PHE A 23 -10.28 -4.13 11.05
C PHE A 23 -8.87 -3.90 11.63
N ALA A 24 -8.49 -2.64 11.88
CA ALA A 24 -7.19 -2.30 12.45
C ALA A 24 -7.10 -2.53 13.97
N ALA A 25 -8.24 -2.74 14.64
CA ALA A 25 -8.29 -3.04 16.08
C ALA A 25 -8.37 -4.54 16.39
N MET A 26 -8.52 -5.39 15.35
CA MET A 26 -8.61 -6.84 15.51
C MET A 26 -7.24 -7.46 15.82
N ASP A 27 -7.26 -8.68 16.36
CA ASP A 27 -6.07 -9.50 16.48
C ASP A 27 -5.40 -9.73 15.10
N PRO A 28 -4.06 -9.64 14.99
CA PRO A 28 -3.34 -9.80 13.73
C PRO A 28 -3.55 -11.14 13.03
N GLN A 29 -3.74 -12.24 13.77
CA GLN A 29 -4.00 -13.55 13.16
C GLN A 29 -5.39 -13.55 12.51
N ARG A 30 -6.40 -13.09 13.26
CA ARG A 30 -7.76 -12.94 12.73
C ARG A 30 -7.83 -12.00 11.53
N GLN A 31 -7.07 -10.91 11.55
CA GLN A 31 -6.98 -9.98 10.43
C GLN A 31 -6.41 -10.67 9.18
N ARG A 32 -5.35 -11.45 9.32
CA ARG A 32 -4.74 -12.22 8.21
C ARG A 32 -5.70 -13.26 7.65
N GLU A 33 -6.42 -13.97 8.51
CA GLU A 33 -7.42 -14.96 8.10
C GLU A 33 -8.53 -14.32 7.27
N ILE A 34 -9.11 -13.22 7.76
CA ILE A 34 -10.18 -12.50 7.05
C ILE A 34 -9.66 -11.94 5.72
N ALA A 35 -8.45 -11.36 5.70
CA ALA A 35 -7.83 -10.88 4.47
C ALA A 35 -7.63 -12.01 3.45
N SER A 36 -7.14 -13.17 3.92
CA SER A 36 -6.93 -14.35 3.09
C SER A 36 -8.24 -14.96 2.57
N LEU A 37 -9.31 -14.90 3.36
CA LEU A 37 -10.65 -15.30 2.94
C LEU A 37 -11.20 -14.33 1.89
N GLY A 38 -11.05 -13.02 2.08
CA GLY A 38 -11.51 -12.01 1.13
C GLY A 38 -10.85 -12.16 -0.25
N GLY A 39 -9.53 -12.38 -0.30
CA GLY A 39 -8.81 -12.64 -1.54
C GLY A 39 -9.29 -13.91 -2.25
N ARG A 40 -9.46 -15.01 -1.52
CA ARG A 40 -9.96 -16.28 -2.07
C ARG A 40 -11.39 -16.16 -2.57
N ALA A 41 -12.26 -15.48 -1.83
CA ALA A 41 -13.65 -15.25 -2.24
C ALA A 41 -13.75 -14.39 -3.50
N ALA A 42 -12.91 -13.36 -3.65
CA ALA A 42 -12.86 -12.55 -4.87
C ALA A 42 -12.46 -13.38 -6.10
N HIS A 43 -11.49 -14.28 -5.94
CA HIS A 43 -11.12 -15.25 -6.99
C HIS A 43 -12.25 -16.24 -7.29
N GLN A 44 -12.86 -16.85 -6.28
CA GLN A 44 -13.93 -17.84 -6.46
C GLN A 44 -15.20 -17.24 -7.09
N SER A 45 -15.53 -15.99 -6.75
CA SER A 45 -16.70 -15.28 -7.27
C SER A 45 -16.51 -14.70 -8.68
N GLY A 46 -15.35 -14.90 -9.31
CA GLY A 46 -15.07 -14.41 -10.66
C GLY A 46 -14.94 -12.89 -10.79
N HIS A 47 -14.90 -12.15 -9.68
CA HIS A 47 -14.69 -10.69 -9.69
C HIS A 47 -13.20 -10.32 -9.74
N ALA A 48 -12.31 -11.26 -9.40
CA ALA A 48 -10.88 -11.05 -9.54
C ALA A 48 -10.40 -11.44 -10.95
N HIS A 49 -9.46 -10.64 -11.48
CA HIS A 49 -8.70 -11.03 -12.66
C HIS A 49 -7.87 -12.28 -12.35
N GLU A 50 -7.98 -13.30 -13.19
CA GLU A 50 -7.12 -14.48 -13.12
C GLU A 50 -5.72 -14.12 -13.62
N PHE A 51 -4.73 -14.16 -12.72
CA PHE A 51 -3.35 -13.86 -13.08
C PHE A 51 -2.78 -14.99 -13.95
N ASN A 52 -2.92 -14.85 -15.26
CA ASN A 52 -2.31 -15.73 -16.24
C ASN A 52 -0.96 -15.16 -16.70
N SER A 53 0.02 -16.03 -16.93
CA SER A 53 1.38 -15.63 -17.30
C SER A 53 1.46 -14.85 -18.61
N GLU A 54 0.52 -15.09 -19.53
CA GLU A 54 0.37 -14.37 -20.80
C GLU A 54 0.02 -12.90 -20.57
N GLU A 55 -1.01 -12.60 -19.77
CA GLU A 55 -1.47 -11.25 -19.44
C GLU A 55 -0.41 -10.45 -18.69
N ALA A 56 0.30 -11.08 -17.75
CA ALA A 56 1.43 -10.46 -17.07
C ALA A 56 2.53 -10.06 -18.07
N ARG A 57 2.81 -10.91 -19.06
CA ARG A 57 3.78 -10.65 -20.13
C ARG A 57 3.29 -9.54 -21.06
N VAL A 58 2.02 -9.51 -21.44
CA VAL A 58 1.43 -8.45 -22.28
C VAL A 58 1.45 -7.11 -21.55
N ALA A 59 1.03 -7.06 -20.28
CA ALA A 59 1.04 -5.86 -19.45
C ALA A 59 2.47 -5.33 -19.25
N GLY A 60 3.43 -6.23 -19.00
CA GLY A 60 4.85 -5.89 -18.93
C GLY A 60 5.37 -5.32 -20.25
N ARG A 61 5.08 -5.97 -21.39
CA ARG A 61 5.45 -5.46 -22.72
C ARG A 61 4.83 -4.08 -22.97
N LYS A 62 3.56 -3.88 -22.65
CA LYS A 62 2.86 -2.59 -22.81
C LYS A 62 3.48 -1.48 -21.95
N ARG A 63 3.98 -1.80 -20.76
CA ARG A 63 4.69 -0.85 -19.88
C ARG A 63 6.04 -0.43 -20.45
N HIS A 64 6.74 -1.34 -21.13
CA HIS A 64 8.06 -1.10 -21.72
C HIS A 64 8.02 -0.64 -23.18
N GLN A 65 6.84 -0.63 -23.81
CA GLN A 65 6.68 -0.08 -25.15
C GLN A 65 7.00 1.42 -25.12
N PRO A 66 7.96 1.89 -25.95
CA PRO A 66 8.16 3.31 -26.13
C PRO A 66 6.86 3.89 -26.70
N LYS A 67 6.34 4.93 -26.04
CA LYS A 67 5.22 5.67 -26.61
C LYS A 67 5.81 6.56 -27.69
N ASP A 68 5.21 6.56 -28.87
CA ASP A 68 5.60 7.43 -29.99
C ASP A 68 5.50 8.88 -29.52
N GLY A 69 6.61 9.43 -29.02
CA GLY A 69 6.68 10.74 -28.35
C GLY A 69 7.61 10.84 -27.14
N SER A 70 8.08 9.73 -26.55
CA SER A 70 8.97 9.80 -25.36
C SER A 70 10.48 9.67 -25.66
N ALA A 71 10.89 9.67 -26.95
CA ALA A 71 12.27 9.47 -27.38
C ALA A 71 12.92 10.73 -28.02
N ALA A 72 12.47 11.94 -27.70
CA ALA A 72 13.11 13.16 -28.21
C ALA A 72 12.97 14.31 -27.20
N GLY A 73 13.96 14.49 -26.33
CA GLY A 73 13.96 15.63 -25.40
C GLY A 73 14.88 15.45 -24.21
N LYS A 74 16.16 15.18 -24.44
CA LYS A 74 17.21 15.43 -23.45
C LYS A 74 18.33 16.15 -24.19
N ARG A 75 18.26 17.49 -24.16
CA ARG A 75 19.37 18.39 -24.43
C ARG A 75 19.96 18.77 -23.09
#